data_AF-A0A438IKI2-F1
#
_entry.id   AF-A0A438IKI2-F1
#
_cell.length_a   1.000
_cell.length_b   1.000
_cell.length_c   1.000
_cell.angle_alpha   90.00
_cell.angle_beta   90.00
_cell.angle_gamma   90.00
#
_symmetry.space_group_name_H-M   'P 1'
#
loop_
_entity.id
_entity.type
_entity.pdbx_description
1 polymer ?
#
loop_
_entity_poly.entity_id
_entity_poly.type
_entity_poly.pdbx_seq_one_letter_code
_entity_poly.pdbx_strand_id
1 'polypeptide(L)' 'MGKLKYFLGIEIAQSSFGVALSQRKYALDILEETGMLDCKPVDTPMDPNVKLIPGQGAFRRS' A
#
# COMPACT_ATOMS: atom_id res chain seq x y z
N MET A 1 -0.96 26.67 4.15
CA MET A 1 -1.64 25.38 4.38
C MET A 1 -0.89 24.29 3.61
N GLY A 2 -0.12 23.45 4.30
CA GLY A 2 0.73 22.45 3.65
C GLY A 2 -0.08 21.32 3.02
N LYS A 3 0.23 20.94 1.78
CA LYS A 3 -0.38 19.77 1.12
C LYS A 3 -0.12 18.53 1.98
N LEU A 4 -1.16 17.72 2.22
CA LEU A 4 -1.04 16.44 2.92
C LEU A 4 -0.08 15.56 2.12
N LYS A 5 1.15 15.36 2.63
CA LYS A 5 2.17 14.53 1.98
C LYS A 5 2.14 13.08 2.47
N TYR A 6 1.67 12.84 3.69
CA TYR A 6 1.68 11.52 4.33
C TYR A 6 0.45 11.32 5.24
N PHE A 7 -0.20 10.16 5.15
CA PHE A 7 -1.22 9.70 6.09
C PHE A 7 -1.11 8.18 6.27
N LEU A 8 -0.98 7.70 7.52
CA LEU A 8 -0.86 6.27 7.86
C LEU A 8 0.28 5.53 7.11
N GLY A 9 1.40 6.21 6.82
CA GLY A 9 2.50 5.65 6.02
C GLY A 9 2.27 5.65 4.51
N ILE A 10 1.12 6.17 4.05
CA ILE A 10 0.77 6.35 2.65
C ILE A 10 1.17 7.75 2.21
N GLU A 11 2.05 7.84 1.23
CA GLU A 11 2.40 9.07 0.52
C GLU A 11 1.26 9.51 -0.37
N ILE A 12 0.91 10.79 -0.28
CA ILE A 12 -0.17 11.39 -1.08
C ILE A 12 0.42 12.49 -1.95
N ALA A 13 0.38 12.29 -3.26
CA ALA A 13 0.77 13.26 -4.26
C ALA A 13 -0.47 13.80 -4.98
N GLN A 14 -0.81 15.06 -4.73
CA GLN A 14 -1.94 15.73 -5.37
C GLN A 14 -1.46 16.58 -6.55
N SER A 15 -2.03 16.32 -7.73
CA SER A 15 -1.81 17.05 -8.98
C SER A 15 -3.12 17.65 -9.51
N SER A 16 -3.04 18.53 -10.50
CA SER A 16 -4.24 19.07 -11.18
C SER A 16 -5.05 18.00 -11.92
N PHE A 17 -4.45 16.84 -12.19
CA PHE A 17 -5.08 15.73 -12.92
C PHE A 17 -5.63 14.64 -11.99
N GLY A 18 -5.37 14.73 -10.68
CA GLY A 18 -5.84 13.74 -9.71
C GLY A 18 -4.89 13.54 -8.54
N VAL A 19 -5.20 12.53 -7.74
CA VAL A 19 -4.45 12.13 -6.54
C VAL A 19 -3.75 10.80 -6.81
N ALA A 20 -2.44 10.77 -6.63
CA ALA A 20 -1.64 9.55 -6.62
C ALA A 20 -1.30 9.19 -5.17
N LEU A 21 -1.41 7.90 -4.85
CA LEU A 21 -1.06 7.34 -3.56
C LEU A 21 0.14 6.41 -3.74
N SER A 22 1.14 6.51 -2.86
CA SER A 22 2.33 5.66 -2.85
C SER A 22 2.49 5.03 -1.47
N GLN A 23 2.71 3.73 -1.41
CA GLN A 23 3.00 3.00 -0.16
C GLN A 23 4.40 2.39 -0.17
N ARG A 24 5.25 2.79 -1.13
CA ARG A 24 6.56 2.17 -1.33
C ARG A 24 7.40 2.15 -0.06
N LYS A 25 7.41 3.28 0.66
CA LYS A 25 8.15 3.40 1.92
C LYS A 25 7.60 2.46 2.99
N TYR A 26 6.29 2.43 3.19
CA TYR A 26 5.63 1.51 4.14
C TYR A 26 5.89 0.03 3.81
N ALA A 27 5.81 -0.35 2.53
CA ALA A 27 6.12 -1.71 2.10
C ALA A 27 7.58 -2.09 2.38
N LEU A 28 8.52 -1.19 2.14
CA LEU A 28 9.94 -1.41 2.44
C LEU A 28 10.21 -1.49 3.94
N ASP A 29 9.60 -0.60 4.73
CA ASP A 29 9.74 -0.59 6.19
C ASP A 29 9.20 -1.93 6.77
N ILE A 30 8.08 -2.47 6.26
CA ILE A 30 7.58 -3.80 6.65
C ILE A 30 8.56 -4.91 6.27
N LEU A 31 9.11 -4.87 5.05
CA LEU A 31 10.07 -5.90 4.61
C LEU A 31 11.34 -5.86 5.47
N GLU A 32 11.78 -4.68 5.90
CA GLU A 32 12.90 -4.53 6.82
C GLU A 32 12.58 -5.06 8.22
N GLU A 33 11.43 -4.67 8.79
CA GLU A 33 10.98 -5.14 10.11
C GLU A 33 10.79 -6.67 10.17
N THR A 34 10.33 -7.27 9.08
CA THR A 34 10.10 -8.71 8.98
C THR A 34 11.35 -9.49 8.56
N GLY A 35 12.47 -8.81 8.25
CA GLY A 35 13.69 -9.43 7.75
C GLY A 35 13.51 -10.06 6.35
N MET A 36 12.55 -9.58 5.58
CA MET A 36 12.16 -10.11 4.26
C MET A 36 12.75 -9.34 3.08
N LEU A 37 13.69 -8.40 3.30
CA LEU A 37 14.37 -7.66 2.23
C LEU A 37 15.09 -8.58 1.23
N ASP A 38 15.66 -9.69 1.72
CA ASP A 38 16.39 -10.68 0.92
C ASP A 38 15.53 -11.92 0.57
N CYS A 39 14.24 -11.92 0.92
CA CYS A 39 13.37 -13.05 0.60
C CYS A 39 13.13 -13.15 -0.91
N LYS A 40 13.07 -14.39 -1.41
CA LYS A 40 12.69 -14.64 -2.81
C LYS A 40 11.29 -14.06 -3.06
N PRO A 41 11.09 -13.32 -4.17
CA PRO A 41 9.76 -12.85 -4.54
C PRO A 41 8.80 -14.03 -4.60
N VAL A 42 7.62 -13.89 -4.00
CA VAL A 42 6.57 -14.89 -4.16
C VAL A 42 5.83 -14.63 -5.46
N ASP A 43 5.57 -15.66 -6.25
CA ASP A 43 4.85 -15.58 -7.53
C ASP A 43 3.36 -15.26 -7.40
N THR A 44 2.87 -15.06 -6.18
CA THR A 44 1.53 -14.54 -5.91
C THR A 44 1.62 -13.03 -5.67
N PRO A 45 1.66 -12.20 -6.72
CA PRO A 45 1.53 -10.77 -6.57
C PRO A 45 0.16 -10.46 -5.95
N MET A 46 0.11 -9.38 -5.18
CA MET A 46 -1.16 -8.74 -4.86
C MET A 46 -1.83 -8.38 -6.19
N ASP A 47 -3.05 -8.87 -6.42
CA ASP A 47 -3.76 -8.63 -7.69
C ASP A 47 -3.98 -7.11 -7.87
N PRO A 48 -3.34 -6.48 -8.87
CA PRO A 48 -3.42 -5.04 -9.09
C PRO A 48 -4.82 -4.59 -9.53
N ASN A 49 -5.68 -5.52 -9.95
CA ASN A 49 -7.06 -5.26 -10.34
C ASN A 49 -8.06 -5.47 -9.19
N VAL A 50 -7.60 -5.71 -7.96
CA VAL A 50 -8.47 -5.69 -6.79
C VAL A 50 -9.10 -4.31 -6.66
N LYS A 51 -10.36 -4.23 -7.06
CA LYS A 51 -11.20 -3.07 -6.81
C LYS A 51 -11.49 -3.05 -5.32
N LEU A 52 -10.94 -2.05 -4.64
CA LEU A 52 -11.29 -1.77 -3.25
C LEU A 52 -12.75 -1.30 -3.21
N ILE A 53 -13.69 -2.24 -3.12
CA ILE A 53 -15.09 -1.90 -2.89
C ILE A 53 -15.33 -1.75 -1.37
N PRO A 54 -16.02 -0.69 -0.94
CA PRO A 54 -16.37 -0.51 0.46
C PRO A 54 -17.13 -1.74 0.99
N GLY A 55 -16.66 -2.34 2.09
CA GLY A 55 -17.34 -3.46 2.76
C GLY A 55 -16.90 -4.87 2.35
N GLN A 56 -15.92 -5.04 1.46
CA GLN A 56 -15.46 -6.39 1.05
C GLN A 56 -14.43 -7.05 1.98
N GLY A 57 -13.96 -6.33 3.02
CA GLY A 57 -13.05 -6.85 4.04
C GLY A 57 -13.73 -7.79 5.03
N ALA A 58 -14.45 -8.81 4.58
CA ALA A 58 -14.92 -9.87 5.46
C ALA A 58 -13.77 -10.84 5.69
N PHE A 59 -13.09 -10.70 6.84
CA PHE A 59 -12.18 -11.72 7.36
C PHE A 59 -12.99 -13.01 7.57
N ARG A 60 -13.01 -13.88 6.56
CA ARG A 60 -13.60 -15.21 6.69
C ARG A 60 -12.72 -16.00 7.65
N ARG A 61 -13.12 -16.03 8.93
CA ARG A 61 -12.67 -17.06 9.88
C ARG A 61 -13.23 -18.38 9.39
N SER A 62 -12.36 -19.26 8.91
CA SER A 62 -12.61 -20.70 8.87
C SER A 62 -12.61 -21.25 10.28
#